data_AF-A0A838QDP6-F1
#
_entry.id   AF-A0A838QDP6-F1
#
_cell.length_a   1.000
_cell.length_b   1.000
_cell.length_c   1.000
_cell.angle_alpha   90.00
_cell.angle_beta   90.00
_cell.angle_gamma   90.00
#
_symmetry.space_group_name_H-M   'P 1'
#
loop_
_entity.id
_entity.type
_entity.pdbx_description
1 polymer ?
#
loop_
_entity_poly.entity_id
_entity_poly.type
_entity_poly.pdbx_seq_one_letter_code
_entity_poly.pdbx_strand_id
1 'polypeptide(L)'
;MIDLDILRQSLPFVRFDGYWALADLTGIPDFLSQIAPLARSLSSKAGPGAKLPRLKRWVRVTFIAYILITLPVLAFLLWIMVTRMPALLSVIVGSLLSQIAVVPRVLGEGSVVSSVFAVVQVFVLGLEALGITYLFVSLGRTLVAVARGQATQRGRVIAAMIVVVVGIAVAYAWIPNLPIGQGAAPAGAQTFEVTERSHVRTPVEYAQTPAVGGAHSPVVQNCGFYTRAVAEENAVHSLEHGAVWIAYQTDLPDEDLDTLRELARRESYLLASPVDDLPAPIVASAWEQQLRLNVATDGRLIEFVEAFAAQGQAPEAGGPCTGGAGNPEP
;
A
#
# COMPACT_ATOMS: atom_id res chain seq x y z
N MET A 1 11.99 46.80 4.50
CA MET A 1 11.74 45.36 4.35
C MET A 1 11.51 44.83 5.75
N ILE A 2 10.24 44.63 6.12
CA ILE A 2 9.89 44.00 7.41
C ILE A 2 10.38 42.56 7.29
N ASP A 3 11.25 42.15 8.21
CA ASP A 3 11.88 40.84 8.27
C ASP A 3 10.82 39.73 8.20
N LEU A 4 10.79 39.04 7.05
CA LEU A 4 10.12 37.75 6.91
C LEU A 4 10.62 36.73 7.97
N ASP A 5 11.79 36.99 8.56
CA ASP A 5 12.35 36.22 9.67
C ASP A 5 11.53 36.34 10.97
N ILE A 6 10.86 37.47 11.24
CA ILE A 6 9.99 37.63 12.43
C ILE A 6 8.69 36.83 12.26
N LEU A 7 8.15 36.75 11.04
CA LEU A 7 7.01 35.90 10.71
C LEU A 7 7.38 34.41 10.80
N ARG A 8 8.60 34.03 10.41
CA ARG A 8 9.11 32.66 10.60
C ARG A 8 9.32 32.31 12.08
N GLN A 9 9.75 33.25 12.91
CA GLN A 9 9.97 33.03 14.34
C GLN A 9 8.68 32.91 15.16
N SER A 10 7.56 33.42 14.64
CA SER A 10 6.26 33.49 15.35
C SER A 10 5.25 32.41 14.93
N LEU A 11 5.61 31.46 14.06
CA LEU A 11 4.77 30.30 13.72
C LEU A 11 5.08 29.12 14.66
N PRO A 12 4.33 28.93 15.76
CA PRO A 12 4.62 27.89 16.75
C PRO A 12 4.55 26.47 16.18
N PHE A 13 3.86 26.25 15.06
CA PHE A 13 3.66 24.92 14.49
C PHE A 13 4.83 24.41 13.62
N VAL A 14 5.70 25.30 13.11
CA VAL A 14 6.82 24.91 12.23
C VAL A 14 8.11 24.61 13.02
N ARG A 15 8.15 24.96 14.31
CA ARG A 15 9.36 24.88 15.14
C ARG A 15 9.52 23.58 15.93
N PHE A 16 8.52 22.68 15.90
CA PHE A 16 8.50 21.42 16.67
C PHE A 16 8.96 20.18 15.88
N ASP A 17 9.78 20.31 14.83
CA ASP A 17 10.27 19.13 14.08
C ASP A 17 11.40 18.34 14.79
N GLY A 18 11.73 18.71 16.03
CA GLY A 18 12.83 18.12 16.80
C GLY A 18 14.23 18.50 16.31
N TYR A 19 14.40 18.86 15.04
CA TYR A 19 15.67 19.26 14.43
C TYR A 19 16.19 20.56 15.04
N TRP A 20 15.35 21.60 15.14
CA TRP A 20 15.76 22.87 15.74
C TRP A 20 16.01 22.78 17.25
N ALA A 21 15.25 21.92 17.95
CA ALA A 21 15.52 21.64 19.36
C ALA A 21 16.89 20.97 19.54
N LEU A 22 17.26 20.04 18.64
CA LEU A 22 18.59 19.42 18.62
C LEU A 22 19.69 20.43 18.24
N ALA A 23 19.41 21.32 17.28
CA ALA A 23 20.30 22.40 16.85
C ALA A 23 20.64 23.35 18.00
N ASP A 24 19.62 23.85 18.70
CA ASP A 24 19.77 24.73 19.85
C ASP A 24 20.47 24.02 21.02
N LEU A 25 20.11 22.76 21.29
CA LEU A 25 20.71 21.96 22.37
C LEU A 25 22.21 21.73 22.14
N THR A 26 22.59 21.39 20.91
CA THR A 26 23.97 21.01 20.58
C THR A 26 24.85 22.19 20.14
N GLY A 27 24.24 23.33 19.81
CA GLY A 27 24.92 24.51 19.27
C GLY A 27 25.44 24.33 17.83
N ILE A 28 24.93 23.35 17.09
CA ILE A 28 25.26 23.14 15.68
C ILE A 28 24.16 23.81 14.84
N PRO A 29 24.47 24.89 14.10
CA PRO A 29 23.45 25.69 13.41
C PRO A 29 22.72 24.95 12.29
N ASP A 30 23.36 23.92 11.71
CA ASP A 30 22.76 23.07 10.69
C ASP A 30 23.42 21.69 10.70
N PHE A 31 22.64 20.65 11.03
CA PHE A 31 23.15 19.28 11.08
C PHE A 31 23.33 18.69 9.66
N LEU A 32 22.45 19.05 8.73
CA LEU A 32 22.41 18.43 7.40
C LEU A 32 23.58 18.89 6.54
N SER A 33 23.96 20.18 6.58
CA SER A 33 25.15 20.66 5.85
C SER A 33 26.45 20.01 6.34
N GLN A 34 26.48 19.52 7.58
CA GLN A 34 27.65 18.87 8.17
C GLN A 34 27.76 17.37 7.82
N ILE A 35 26.77 16.78 7.14
CA ILE A 35 26.80 15.37 6.68
C ILE A 35 27.98 15.14 5.73
N ALA A 36 28.20 16.04 4.75
CA ALA A 36 29.26 15.85 3.76
C ALA A 36 30.68 15.93 4.37
N PRO A 37 30.99 16.89 5.26
CA PRO A 37 32.22 16.87 6.07
C PRO A 37 32.37 15.60 6.92
N LEU A 38 31.31 15.14 7.61
CA LEU A 38 31.33 13.91 8.41
C LEU A 38 31.67 12.69 7.54
N ALA A 39 30.97 12.50 6.43
CA ALA A 39 31.20 11.38 5.52
C ALA A 39 32.63 11.39 4.97
N ARG A 40 33.17 12.57 4.64
CA ARG A 40 34.58 12.72 4.23
C ARG A 40 35.57 12.41 5.35
N SER A 41 35.22 12.72 6.60
CA SER A 41 36.07 12.45 7.78
C SER A 41 36.19 10.97 8.12
N LEU A 42 35.19 10.16 7.75
CA LEU A 42 35.19 8.70 7.91
C LEU A 42 36.00 7.99 6.81
N SER A 43 36.35 8.70 5.73
CA SER A 43 37.20 8.17 4.66
C SER A 43 38.68 8.30 5.01
N SER A 44 39.46 7.25 4.76
CA SER A 44 40.91 7.22 5.03
C SER A 44 41.73 8.22 4.20
N LYS A 45 41.12 8.87 3.20
CA LYS A 45 41.72 9.93 2.36
C LYS A 45 41.09 11.30 2.62
N ALA A 46 40.90 11.65 3.90
CA ALA A 46 40.32 12.91 4.33
C ALA A 46 41.22 14.10 3.92
N GLY A 47 40.79 14.86 2.90
CA GLY A 47 41.41 16.14 2.50
C GLY A 47 41.06 17.32 3.44
N PRO A 48 41.53 18.55 3.14
CA PRO A 48 41.36 19.72 4.02
C PRO A 48 39.91 20.05 4.42
N GLY A 49 38.93 19.68 3.58
CA GLY A 49 37.49 19.90 3.81
C GLY A 49 36.77 18.80 4.62
N ALA A 50 37.50 17.91 5.29
CA ALA A 50 36.95 16.84 6.13
C ALA A 50 36.95 17.19 7.63
N LYS A 51 37.34 18.43 8.00
CA LYS A 51 37.41 18.85 9.40
C LYS A 51 36.02 19.24 9.91
N LEU A 52 35.43 18.36 10.72
CA LEU A 52 34.30 18.74 11.56
C LEU A 52 34.71 19.87 12.53
N PRO A 53 33.78 20.75 12.91
CA PRO A 53 34.00 21.68 14.02
C PRO A 53 34.51 20.94 15.27
N ARG A 54 35.28 21.61 16.13
CA ARG A 54 35.71 21.03 17.41
C ARG A 54 34.50 20.89 18.35
N LEU A 55 33.77 19.79 18.22
CA LEU A 55 32.58 19.49 19.00
C LEU A 55 32.92 18.72 20.28
N LYS A 56 32.18 18.99 21.36
CA LYS A 56 32.21 18.20 22.60
C LYS A 56 31.79 16.74 22.28
N ARG A 57 32.31 15.77 23.05
CA ARG A 57 32.04 14.33 22.80
C ARG A 57 30.54 14.00 22.75
N TRP A 58 29.75 14.50 23.69
CA TRP A 58 28.31 14.26 23.73
C TRP A 58 27.59 14.84 22.51
N VAL A 59 27.95 16.07 22.09
CA VAL A 59 27.42 16.71 20.88
C VAL A 59 27.70 15.87 19.63
N ARG A 60 28.92 15.32 19.53
CA ARG A 60 29.28 14.42 18.42
C ARG A 60 28.46 13.14 18.43
N VAL A 61 28.21 12.54 19.59
CA VAL A 61 27.37 11.33 19.72
C VAL A 61 25.93 11.63 19.29
N THR A 62 25.34 12.71 19.77
CA THR A 62 23.99 13.16 19.37
C THR A 62 23.91 13.39 17.86
N PHE A 63 24.91 14.06 17.28
CA PHE A 63 25.00 14.29 15.84
C PHE A 63 25.07 13.01 15.02
N ILE A 64 25.93 12.06 15.41
CA ILE A 64 26.05 10.76 14.72
C ILE A 64 24.75 9.96 14.87
N ALA A 65 24.17 9.91 16.07
CA ALA A 65 22.91 9.19 16.31
C ALA A 65 21.77 9.76 15.46
N TYR A 66 21.62 11.08 15.40
CA TYR A 66 20.65 11.74 14.55
C TYR A 66 20.83 11.35 13.08
N ILE A 67 22.06 11.38 12.55
CA ILE A 67 22.32 11.02 11.15
C ILE A 67 22.03 9.53 10.88
N LEU A 68 22.42 8.64 11.80
CA LEU A 68 22.21 7.21 11.67
C LEU A 68 20.73 6.81 11.74
N ILE A 69 19.87 7.63 12.33
CA ILE A 69 18.42 7.41 12.36
C ILE A 69 17.76 8.09 11.17
N THR A 70 18.06 9.37 10.94
CA THR A 70 17.37 10.19 9.93
C THR A 70 17.69 9.75 8.51
N LEU A 71 18.93 9.36 8.18
CA LEU A 71 19.26 8.94 6.81
C LEU A 71 18.54 7.64 6.39
N PRO A 72 18.53 6.55 7.19
CA PRO A 72 17.76 5.36 6.84
C PRO A 72 16.26 5.62 6.76
N VAL A 73 15.70 6.41 7.68
CA VAL A 73 14.27 6.76 7.65
C VAL A 73 13.94 7.54 6.39
N LEU A 74 14.73 8.57 6.03
CA LEU A 74 14.53 9.33 4.80
C LEU A 74 14.69 8.46 3.55
N ALA A 75 15.69 7.56 3.54
CA ALA A 75 15.88 6.63 2.43
C ALA A 75 14.71 5.66 2.28
N PHE A 76 14.18 5.14 3.40
CA PHE A 76 13.01 4.28 3.44
C PHE A 76 11.73 5.01 2.99
N LEU A 77 11.50 6.24 3.46
CA LEU A 77 10.38 7.07 3.02
C LEU A 77 10.47 7.40 1.53
N LEU A 78 11.67 7.75 1.05
CA LEU A 78 11.92 8.00 -0.37
C LEU A 78 11.67 6.73 -1.20
N TRP A 79 12.11 5.58 -0.70
CA TRP A 79 11.86 4.28 -1.32
C TRP A 79 10.36 4.00 -1.42
N ILE A 80 9.59 4.16 -0.34
CA ILE A 80 8.12 4.00 -0.37
C ILE A 80 7.49 4.97 -1.36
N MET A 81 7.88 6.24 -1.31
CA MET A 81 7.33 7.28 -2.18
C MET A 81 7.56 6.95 -3.67
N VAL A 82 8.77 6.51 -4.03
CA VAL A 82 9.10 6.16 -5.42
C VAL A 82 8.37 4.87 -5.82
N THR A 83 8.35 3.85 -4.98
CA THR A 83 7.73 2.55 -5.32
C THR A 83 6.21 2.62 -5.43
N ARG A 84 5.55 3.45 -4.62
CA ARG A 84 4.08 3.67 -4.67
C ARG A 84 3.65 4.71 -5.70
N MET A 85 4.59 5.38 -6.36
CA MET A 85 4.32 6.49 -7.29
C MET A 85 3.35 6.16 -8.43
N PRO A 86 3.40 4.98 -9.09
CA PRO A 86 2.45 4.66 -10.17
C PRO A 86 0.99 4.63 -9.69
N ALA A 87 0.74 4.01 -8.53
CA ALA A 87 -0.59 3.96 -7.93
C ALA A 87 -1.07 5.35 -7.47
N LEU A 88 -0.15 6.17 -6.92
CA LEU A 88 -0.47 7.55 -6.57
C LEU A 88 -0.84 8.37 -7.81
N LEU A 89 -0.11 8.21 -8.92
CA LEU A 89 -0.45 8.88 -10.18
C LEU A 89 -1.81 8.48 -10.72
N SER A 90 -2.16 7.19 -10.70
CA SER A 90 -3.47 6.74 -11.17
C SER A 90 -4.61 7.29 -10.31
N VAL A 91 -4.43 7.32 -8.99
CA VAL A 91 -5.40 7.90 -8.06
C VAL A 91 -5.53 9.42 -8.26
N ILE A 92 -4.41 10.14 -8.40
CA ILE A 92 -4.41 11.59 -8.63
C ILE A 92 -5.13 11.93 -9.94
N VAL A 93 -4.78 11.26 -11.03
CA VAL A 93 -5.38 11.49 -12.35
C VAL A 93 -6.88 11.13 -12.32
N GLY A 94 -7.22 9.96 -11.77
CA GLY A 94 -8.62 9.52 -11.65
C GLY A 94 -9.46 10.48 -10.81
N SER A 95 -8.96 10.89 -9.65
CA SER A 95 -9.64 11.82 -8.75
C SER A 95 -9.84 13.20 -9.40
N LEU A 96 -8.81 13.71 -10.08
CA LEU A 96 -8.88 15.00 -10.74
C LEU A 96 -9.88 14.99 -11.91
N LEU A 97 -9.84 13.94 -12.75
CA LEU A 97 -10.79 13.78 -13.85
C LEU A 97 -12.24 13.64 -13.35
N SER A 98 -12.46 12.84 -12.30
CA SER A 98 -13.78 12.68 -11.70
C SER A 98 -14.30 13.99 -11.12
N GLN A 99 -13.48 14.79 -10.43
CA GLN A 99 -13.93 16.07 -9.91
C GLN A 99 -14.20 17.10 -11.00
N ILE A 100 -13.35 17.17 -12.03
CA ILE A 100 -13.60 18.03 -13.20
C ILE A 100 -14.93 17.66 -13.89
N ALA A 101 -15.27 16.37 -13.98
CA ALA A 101 -16.52 15.92 -14.58
C ALA A 101 -17.78 16.29 -13.75
N VAL A 102 -17.64 16.48 -12.44
CA VAL A 102 -18.74 16.83 -11.54
C VAL A 102 -19.02 18.34 -11.54
N VAL A 103 -18.00 19.19 -11.75
CA VAL A 103 -18.12 20.65 -11.70
C VAL A 103 -19.25 21.22 -12.59
N PRO A 104 -19.40 20.85 -13.88
CA PRO A 104 -20.48 21.37 -14.72
C PRO A 104 -21.88 21.04 -14.19
N ARG A 105 -22.06 19.86 -13.57
CA ARG A 105 -23.35 19.44 -13.01
C ARG A 105 -23.72 20.30 -11.79
N VAL A 106 -22.78 20.47 -10.87
CA VAL A 106 -22.99 21.26 -9.64
C VAL A 106 -23.24 22.74 -9.95
N LEU A 107 -22.56 23.28 -10.97
CA LEU A 107 -22.81 24.64 -11.46
C LEU A 107 -24.23 24.79 -12.06
N GLY A 108 -24.74 23.74 -12.72
CA GLY A 108 -26.09 23.71 -13.29
C GLY A 108 -27.22 23.62 -12.27
N GLU A 109 -26.95 23.06 -11.07
CA GLU A 109 -27.92 22.94 -9.97
C GLU A 109 -28.22 24.29 -9.28
N GLY A 110 -27.46 25.35 -9.55
CA GLY A 110 -27.70 26.71 -9.05
C GLY A 110 -27.32 26.96 -7.59
N SER A 111 -26.77 25.96 -6.88
CA SER A 111 -26.25 26.15 -5.52
C SER A 111 -24.87 26.83 -5.54
N VAL A 112 -24.81 28.06 -5.05
CA VAL A 112 -23.56 28.85 -4.97
C VAL A 112 -22.54 28.17 -4.07
N VAL A 113 -22.96 27.64 -2.92
CA VAL A 113 -22.06 27.03 -1.93
C VAL A 113 -21.40 25.76 -2.51
N SER A 114 -22.20 24.88 -3.11
CA SER A 114 -21.71 23.63 -3.72
C SER A 114 -20.74 23.92 -4.87
N SER A 115 -21.07 24.93 -5.67
CA SER A 115 -20.25 25.37 -6.81
C SER A 115 -18.89 25.88 -6.36
N VAL A 116 -18.85 26.75 -5.34
CA VAL A 116 -17.59 27.27 -4.78
C VAL A 116 -16.74 26.13 -4.23
N PHE A 117 -17.35 25.20 -3.48
CA PHE A 117 -16.63 24.07 -2.91
C PHE A 117 -16.00 23.18 -4.00
N ALA A 118 -16.76 22.82 -5.03
CA ALA A 118 -16.28 21.98 -6.14
C ALA A 118 -15.10 22.63 -6.89
N VAL A 119 -15.17 23.93 -7.16
CA VAL A 119 -14.09 24.67 -7.85
C VAL A 119 -12.84 24.75 -6.97
N VAL A 120 -13.00 25.04 -5.67
CA VAL A 120 -11.88 25.08 -4.73
C VAL A 120 -11.22 23.70 -4.61
N GLN A 121 -12.00 22.62 -4.58
CA GLN A 121 -11.48 21.27 -4.48
C GLN A 121 -10.63 20.88 -5.69
N VAL A 122 -11.10 21.15 -6.91
CA VAL A 122 -10.33 20.94 -8.14
C VAL A 122 -9.04 21.77 -8.13
N PHE A 123 -9.11 23.01 -7.65
CA PHE A 123 -7.93 23.87 -7.55
C PHE A 123 -6.89 23.33 -6.56
N VAL A 124 -7.30 22.91 -5.37
CA VAL A 124 -6.41 22.34 -4.34
C VAL A 124 -5.76 21.05 -4.85
N LEU A 125 -6.53 20.13 -5.44
CA LEU A 125 -5.96 18.91 -6.03
C LEU A 125 -4.99 19.21 -7.18
N GLY A 126 -5.33 20.18 -8.03
CA GLY A 126 -4.43 20.62 -9.10
C GLY A 126 -3.10 21.16 -8.56
N LEU A 127 -3.15 21.94 -7.48
CA LEU A 127 -1.96 22.47 -6.81
C LEU A 127 -1.10 21.35 -6.19
N GLU A 128 -1.74 20.37 -5.55
CA GLU A 128 -1.05 19.18 -5.00
C GLU A 128 -0.35 18.39 -6.11
N ALA A 129 -1.04 18.11 -7.22
CA ALA A 129 -0.48 17.40 -8.36
C ALA A 129 0.74 18.15 -8.96
N LEU A 130 0.65 19.48 -9.07
CA LEU A 130 1.76 20.33 -9.51
C LEU A 130 2.93 20.30 -8.52
N GLY A 131 2.65 20.37 -7.22
CA GLY A 131 3.67 20.31 -6.16
C GLY A 131 4.44 18.98 -6.18
N ILE A 132 3.72 17.87 -6.30
CA ILE A 132 4.31 16.53 -6.42
C ILE A 132 5.16 16.44 -7.70
N THR A 133 4.62 16.87 -8.84
CA THR A 133 5.35 16.89 -10.12
C THR A 133 6.63 17.71 -10.02
N TYR A 134 6.56 18.90 -9.44
CA TYR A 134 7.72 19.76 -9.21
C TYR A 134 8.76 19.08 -8.33
N LEU A 135 8.35 18.43 -7.24
CA LEU A 135 9.25 17.73 -6.32
C LEU A 135 9.99 16.59 -7.04
N PHE A 136 9.29 15.76 -7.82
CA PHE A 136 9.93 14.69 -8.58
C PHE A 136 10.90 15.22 -9.64
N VAL A 137 10.54 16.29 -10.36
CA VAL A 137 11.43 16.94 -11.34
C VAL A 137 12.66 17.54 -10.65
N SER A 138 12.48 18.22 -9.52
CA SER A 138 13.55 18.82 -8.73
C SER A 138 14.52 17.77 -8.18
N LEU A 139 13.97 16.67 -7.65
CA LEU A 139 14.75 15.52 -7.19
C LEU A 139 15.55 14.91 -8.34
N GLY A 140 14.92 14.66 -9.49
CA GLY A 140 15.59 14.12 -10.67
C GLY A 140 16.74 15.03 -11.16
N ARG A 141 16.51 16.34 -11.23
CA ARG A 141 17.54 17.33 -11.58
C ARG A 141 18.71 17.30 -10.60
N THR A 142 18.43 17.20 -9.31
CA THR A 142 19.46 17.14 -8.26
C THR A 142 20.31 15.87 -8.38
N LEU A 143 19.66 14.71 -8.57
CA LEU A 143 20.36 13.43 -8.75
C LEU A 143 21.27 13.44 -9.99
N VAL A 144 20.78 13.99 -11.10
CA VAL A 144 21.58 14.15 -12.34
C VAL A 144 22.76 15.08 -12.13
N ALA A 145 22.57 16.21 -11.43
CA ALA A 145 23.64 17.15 -11.12
C ALA A 145 24.72 16.49 -10.24
N VAL A 146 24.32 15.73 -9.20
CA VAL A 146 25.24 14.99 -8.33
C VAL A 146 26.02 13.92 -9.10
N ALA A 147 25.36 13.17 -9.99
CA ALA A 147 26.02 12.16 -10.82
C ALA A 147 27.05 12.79 -11.77
N ARG A 148 26.74 13.94 -12.38
CA ARG A 148 27.64 14.68 -13.26
C ARG A 148 28.81 15.34 -12.51
N GLY A 149 28.60 15.73 -11.26
CA GLY A 149 29.61 16.38 -10.41
C GLY A 149 30.72 15.47 -9.87
N GLN A 150 30.68 14.16 -10.13
CA GLN A 150 31.70 13.21 -9.66
C GLN A 150 33.03 13.41 -10.42
N ALA A 151 34.04 13.94 -9.72
CA ALA A 151 35.34 14.31 -10.29
C ALA A 151 36.27 13.11 -10.58
N THR A 152 36.08 11.97 -9.93
CA THR A 152 36.96 10.79 -10.08
C THR A 152 36.30 9.69 -10.90
N GLN A 153 37.09 8.94 -11.69
CA GLN A 153 36.56 7.80 -12.46
C GLN A 153 35.91 6.74 -11.56
N ARG A 154 36.49 6.46 -10.38
CA ARG A 154 35.89 5.54 -9.40
C ARG A 154 34.54 6.03 -8.87
N GLY A 155 34.41 7.33 -8.59
CA GLY A 155 33.14 7.93 -8.15
C GLY A 155 32.04 7.83 -9.21
N ARG A 156 32.38 7.99 -10.48
CA ARG A 156 31.44 7.82 -11.60
C ARG A 156 30.93 6.38 -11.72
N VAL A 157 31.82 5.39 -11.59
CA VAL A 157 31.45 3.96 -11.65
C VAL A 157 30.53 3.58 -10.49
N ILE A 158 30.85 4.00 -9.26
CA ILE A 158 30.00 3.73 -8.08
C ILE A 158 28.62 4.37 -8.26
N ALA A 159 28.55 5.64 -8.69
CA ALA A 159 27.29 6.32 -8.95
C ALA A 159 26.46 5.58 -10.02
N ALA A 160 27.10 5.14 -11.11
CA ALA A 160 26.42 4.37 -12.15
C ALA A 160 25.86 3.03 -11.62
N MET A 161 26.62 2.29 -10.81
CA MET A 161 26.13 1.05 -10.20
C MET A 161 24.94 1.30 -9.27
N ILE A 162 24.99 2.34 -8.43
CA ILE A 162 23.86 2.70 -7.56
C ILE A 162 22.63 3.03 -8.40
N VAL A 163 22.77 3.81 -9.47
CA VAL A 163 21.67 4.13 -10.38
C VAL A 163 21.08 2.86 -11.02
N VAL A 164 21.93 1.91 -11.43
CA VAL A 164 21.45 0.63 -11.98
C VAL A 164 20.71 -0.19 -10.94
N VAL A 165 21.28 -0.36 -9.73
CA VAL A 165 20.64 -1.13 -8.65
C VAL A 165 19.31 -0.52 -8.23
N VAL A 166 19.29 0.79 -7.98
CA VAL A 166 18.05 1.52 -7.65
C VAL A 166 17.07 1.46 -8.81
N GLY A 167 17.53 1.61 -10.06
CA GLY A 167 16.70 1.49 -11.25
C GLY A 167 16.03 0.12 -11.38
N ILE A 168 16.76 -0.97 -11.14
CA ILE A 168 16.22 -2.33 -11.10
C ILE A 168 15.20 -2.48 -9.97
N ALA A 169 15.53 -1.99 -8.78
CA ALA A 169 14.66 -2.10 -7.60
C ALA A 169 13.35 -1.29 -7.78
N VAL A 170 13.43 -0.12 -8.40
CA VAL A 170 12.25 0.70 -8.77
C VAL A 170 11.45 0.02 -9.87
N ALA A 171 12.11 -0.46 -10.94
CA ALA A 171 11.43 -1.19 -12.02
C ALA A 171 10.70 -2.43 -11.48
N TYR A 172 11.33 -3.19 -10.58
CA TYR A 172 10.71 -4.31 -9.87
C TYR A 172 9.45 -3.88 -9.12
N ALA A 173 9.53 -2.80 -8.34
CA ALA A 173 8.39 -2.31 -7.57
C ALA A 173 7.25 -1.73 -8.43
N TRP A 174 7.54 -1.33 -9.67
CA TRP A 174 6.59 -0.69 -10.58
C TRP A 174 5.89 -1.66 -11.53
N ILE A 175 6.36 -2.90 -11.64
CA ILE A 175 5.70 -3.92 -12.45
C ILE A 175 4.57 -4.53 -11.59
N PRO A 176 3.30 -4.23 -11.86
CA PRO A 176 2.21 -4.95 -11.21
C PRO A 176 2.34 -6.44 -11.56
N ASN A 177 2.16 -7.32 -10.58
CA ASN A 177 2.15 -8.77 -10.76
C ASN A 177 3.48 -9.40 -11.22
N LEU A 178 4.63 -8.96 -10.70
CA LEU A 178 5.81 -9.83 -10.73
C LEU A 178 5.51 -11.07 -9.87
N PRO A 179 5.50 -12.29 -10.44
CA PRO A 179 5.19 -13.53 -9.73
C PRO A 179 6.39 -14.00 -8.90
N ILE A 180 6.94 -13.11 -8.08
CA ILE A 180 8.01 -13.43 -7.14
C ILE A 180 7.50 -13.01 -5.76
N GLY A 181 6.82 -13.95 -5.09
CA GLY A 181 6.32 -13.80 -3.73
C GLY A 181 4.82 -13.57 -3.57
N GLN A 182 4.05 -13.43 -4.65
CA GLN A 182 2.60 -13.68 -4.63
C GLN A 182 2.41 -15.14 -5.04
N GLY A 183 1.67 -15.93 -4.26
CA GLY A 183 1.38 -17.32 -4.63
C GLY A 183 0.76 -17.33 -6.03
N ALA A 184 1.38 -18.05 -6.96
CA ALA A 184 0.77 -18.23 -8.26
C ALA A 184 -0.55 -18.98 -8.07
N ALA A 185 -1.61 -18.54 -8.74
CA ALA A 185 -2.87 -19.27 -8.71
C ALA A 185 -2.60 -20.74 -9.11
N PRO A 186 -3.11 -21.72 -8.34
CA PRO A 186 -2.82 -23.12 -8.60
C PRO A 186 -3.41 -23.59 -9.94
N ALA A 187 -2.92 -24.74 -10.41
CA ALA A 187 -3.37 -25.30 -11.68
C ALA A 187 -4.90 -25.53 -11.69
N GLY A 188 -5.57 -24.94 -12.68
CA GLY A 188 -7.02 -25.01 -12.83
C GLY A 188 -7.82 -23.91 -12.13
N ALA A 189 -7.14 -22.95 -11.48
CA ALA A 189 -7.76 -21.70 -11.05
C ALA A 189 -8.21 -20.90 -12.28
N GLN A 190 -9.41 -20.31 -12.18
CA GLN A 190 -10.02 -19.47 -13.21
C GLN A 190 -10.02 -18.02 -12.73
N THR A 191 -9.68 -17.11 -13.64
CA THR A 191 -9.75 -15.66 -13.41
C THR A 191 -11.01 -15.09 -14.05
N PHE A 192 -11.70 -14.21 -13.33
CA PHE A 192 -12.91 -13.52 -13.78
C PHE A 192 -12.69 -12.00 -13.77
N GLU A 193 -13.43 -11.28 -14.61
CA GLU A 193 -13.46 -9.82 -14.58
C GLU A 193 -14.57 -9.36 -13.63
N VAL A 194 -14.21 -8.63 -12.58
CA VAL A 194 -15.16 -8.03 -11.63
C VAL A 194 -15.01 -6.52 -11.64
N THR A 195 -15.98 -5.83 -12.24
CA THR A 195 -15.94 -4.37 -12.44
C THR A 195 -16.65 -3.59 -11.33
N GLU A 196 -17.62 -4.21 -10.66
CA GLU A 196 -18.45 -3.58 -9.64
C GLU A 196 -17.91 -3.88 -8.23
N ARG A 197 -17.90 -2.88 -7.35
CA ARG A 197 -17.35 -2.96 -5.98
C ARG A 197 -18.18 -2.20 -4.95
N SER A 198 -19.36 -1.71 -5.33
CA SER A 198 -20.16 -0.88 -4.46
C SER A 198 -20.77 -1.66 -3.29
N HIS A 199 -20.85 -0.98 -2.15
CA HIS A 199 -21.63 -1.45 -1.02
C HIS A 199 -23.13 -1.26 -1.26
N VAL A 200 -23.90 -2.34 -1.12
CA VAL A 200 -25.36 -2.39 -1.26
C VAL A 200 -26.00 -3.04 -0.04
N ARG A 201 -27.26 -2.71 0.23
CA ARG A 201 -28.05 -3.30 1.34
C ARG A 201 -29.15 -4.24 0.85
N THR A 202 -29.20 -4.48 -0.45
CA THR A 202 -30.19 -5.30 -1.13
C THR A 202 -29.53 -6.58 -1.62
N PRO A 203 -30.30 -7.66 -1.83
CA PRO A 203 -29.78 -8.87 -2.45
C PRO A 203 -29.15 -8.60 -3.81
N VAL A 204 -28.10 -9.36 -4.14
CA VAL A 204 -27.36 -9.27 -5.41
C VAL A 204 -27.36 -10.63 -6.10
N GLU A 205 -27.61 -10.62 -7.42
CA GLU A 205 -27.43 -11.81 -8.24
C GLU A 205 -26.01 -11.80 -8.83
N TYR A 206 -25.25 -12.86 -8.56
CA TYR A 206 -23.89 -13.03 -9.06
C TYR A 206 -23.83 -13.98 -10.26
N ALA A 207 -22.87 -13.75 -11.15
CA ALA A 207 -22.69 -14.59 -12.34
C ALA A 207 -21.99 -15.92 -12.03
N GLN A 208 -21.25 -16.00 -10.93
CA GLN A 208 -20.54 -17.19 -10.47
C GLN A 208 -21.18 -17.72 -9.20
N THR A 209 -21.14 -19.04 -9.02
CA THR A 209 -21.63 -19.73 -7.82
C THR A 209 -20.48 -20.57 -7.24
N PRO A 210 -19.97 -20.25 -6.03
CA PRO A 210 -20.23 -19.02 -5.28
C PRO A 210 -19.63 -17.78 -5.99
N ALA A 211 -20.09 -16.59 -5.59
CA ALA A 211 -19.56 -15.33 -6.11
C ALA A 211 -18.03 -15.21 -5.94
N VAL A 212 -17.41 -14.45 -6.86
CA VAL A 212 -15.96 -14.15 -6.88
C VAL A 212 -15.68 -12.65 -6.69
N GLY A 213 -16.68 -11.86 -6.31
CA GLY A 213 -16.61 -10.40 -6.26
C GLY A 213 -17.89 -9.75 -6.78
N GLY A 214 -18.00 -8.43 -6.69
CA GLY A 214 -19.13 -7.65 -7.19
C GLY A 214 -19.66 -6.64 -6.18
N ALA A 215 -20.84 -6.09 -6.43
CA ALA A 215 -21.59 -5.33 -5.41
C ALA A 215 -21.89 -6.23 -4.21
N HIS A 216 -21.74 -5.73 -2.99
CA HIS A 216 -21.80 -6.58 -1.80
C HIS A 216 -22.23 -5.81 -0.54
N SER A 217 -22.47 -6.52 0.56
CA SER A 217 -22.96 -5.93 1.82
C SER A 217 -21.92 -4.97 2.42
N PRO A 218 -22.27 -3.86 3.10
CA PRO A 218 -21.30 -3.07 3.86
C PRO A 218 -20.81 -3.77 5.15
N VAL A 219 -21.28 -5.00 5.42
CA VAL A 219 -20.94 -5.76 6.63
C VAL A 219 -20.17 -7.01 6.22
N VAL A 220 -18.97 -7.20 6.75
CA VAL A 220 -18.15 -8.41 6.53
C VAL A 220 -18.87 -9.67 7.06
N GLN A 221 -18.60 -10.82 6.45
CA GLN A 221 -18.86 -12.12 7.08
C GLN A 221 -17.66 -12.49 7.98
N ASN A 222 -17.91 -12.90 9.23
CA ASN A 222 -16.84 -13.41 10.08
C ASN A 222 -16.25 -14.69 9.46
N CYS A 223 -14.93 -14.72 9.23
CA CYS A 223 -14.22 -15.92 8.78
C CYS A 223 -14.27 -17.03 9.83
N GLY A 224 -14.25 -18.28 9.35
CA GLY A 224 -14.36 -19.50 10.12
C GLY A 224 -15.23 -20.54 9.41
N PHE A 225 -15.49 -21.65 10.09
CA PHE A 225 -16.29 -22.75 9.56
C PHE A 225 -17.77 -22.59 9.95
N TYR A 226 -18.68 -22.79 9.00
CA TYR A 226 -20.12 -22.68 9.20
C TYR A 226 -20.81 -23.95 8.73
N THR A 227 -21.71 -24.49 9.56
CA THR A 227 -22.58 -25.62 9.22
C THR A 227 -23.85 -25.21 8.48
N ARG A 228 -24.05 -23.92 8.24
CA ARG A 228 -25.20 -23.35 7.53
C ARG A 228 -24.73 -22.30 6.55
N ALA A 229 -25.51 -22.11 5.49
CA ALA A 229 -25.21 -21.11 4.49
C ALA A 229 -25.11 -19.72 5.13
N VAL A 230 -24.17 -18.92 4.63
CA VAL A 230 -24.00 -17.51 4.98
C VAL A 230 -24.64 -16.65 3.90
N ALA A 231 -24.89 -15.37 4.21
CA ALA A 231 -25.35 -14.42 3.20
C ALA A 231 -24.20 -14.16 2.19
N GLU A 232 -24.48 -14.36 0.91
CA GLU A 232 -23.47 -14.28 -0.14
C GLU A 232 -22.86 -12.87 -0.22
N GLU A 233 -23.66 -11.83 -0.07
CA GLU A 233 -23.19 -10.44 -0.08
C GLU A 233 -22.25 -10.13 1.10
N ASN A 234 -22.41 -10.81 2.24
CA ASN A 234 -21.47 -10.68 3.36
C ASN A 234 -20.17 -11.45 3.09
N ALA A 235 -20.26 -12.64 2.48
CA ALA A 235 -19.09 -13.42 2.07
C ALA A 235 -18.25 -12.68 1.02
N VAL A 236 -18.88 -12.01 0.06
CA VAL A 236 -18.20 -11.21 -0.97
C VAL A 236 -17.46 -10.01 -0.36
N HIS A 237 -18.01 -9.37 0.68
CA HIS A 237 -17.24 -8.35 1.42
C HIS A 237 -15.97 -8.97 2.03
N SER A 238 -16.07 -10.15 2.62
CA SER A 238 -14.89 -10.83 3.15
C SER A 238 -13.87 -11.12 2.05
N LEU A 239 -14.31 -11.49 0.83
CA LEU A 239 -13.42 -11.62 -0.33
C LEU A 239 -12.71 -10.30 -0.67
N GLU A 240 -13.39 -9.16 -0.55
CA GLU A 240 -12.79 -7.82 -0.78
C GLU A 240 -11.62 -7.56 0.18
N HIS A 241 -11.75 -8.02 1.42
CA HIS A 241 -10.70 -7.94 2.45
C HIS A 241 -9.59 -8.99 2.29
N GLY A 242 -9.68 -9.87 1.29
CA GLY A 242 -8.72 -10.94 1.04
C GLY A 242 -9.04 -12.25 1.76
N ALA A 243 -10.31 -12.51 2.07
CA ALA A 243 -10.72 -13.84 2.50
C ALA A 243 -10.73 -14.83 1.33
N VAL A 244 -10.57 -16.11 1.66
CA VAL A 244 -10.86 -17.23 0.76
C VAL A 244 -12.14 -17.88 1.24
N TRP A 245 -13.16 -17.89 0.39
CA TRP A 245 -14.42 -18.55 0.64
C TRP A 245 -14.42 -19.95 0.05
N ILE A 246 -14.33 -20.96 0.91
CA ILE A 246 -14.52 -22.37 0.55
C ILE A 246 -16.00 -22.72 0.69
N ALA A 247 -16.71 -22.65 -0.44
CA ALA A 247 -18.06 -23.17 -0.53
C ALA A 247 -18.04 -24.69 -0.73
N TYR A 248 -18.91 -25.40 -0.02
CA TYR A 248 -19.00 -26.86 -0.12
C TYR A 248 -20.45 -27.36 -0.24
N GLN A 249 -20.65 -28.54 -0.84
CA GLN A 249 -21.97 -29.16 -0.95
C GLN A 249 -22.42 -29.76 0.39
N THR A 250 -23.74 -29.75 0.66
CA THR A 250 -24.28 -30.21 1.95
C THR A 250 -24.14 -31.72 2.19
N ASP A 251 -23.88 -32.51 1.15
CA ASP A 251 -23.64 -33.95 1.16
C ASP A 251 -22.14 -34.32 1.10
N LEU A 252 -21.25 -33.35 1.31
CA LEU A 252 -19.80 -33.60 1.35
C LEU A 252 -19.44 -34.61 2.46
N PRO A 253 -18.54 -35.58 2.22
CA PRO A 253 -18.12 -36.55 3.23
C PRO A 253 -17.59 -35.90 4.51
N ASP A 254 -17.86 -36.54 5.67
CA ASP A 254 -17.44 -36.05 6.99
C ASP A 254 -15.92 -35.81 7.08
N GLU A 255 -15.10 -36.65 6.43
CA GLU A 255 -13.64 -36.51 6.40
C GLU A 255 -13.18 -35.21 5.70
N ASP A 256 -13.86 -34.84 4.61
CA ASP A 256 -13.59 -33.58 3.91
C ASP A 256 -14.10 -32.39 4.74
N LEU A 257 -15.26 -32.50 5.39
CA LEU A 257 -15.78 -31.47 6.30
C LEU A 257 -14.83 -31.23 7.48
N ASP A 258 -14.29 -32.30 8.07
CA ASP A 258 -13.30 -32.21 9.15
C ASP A 258 -12.02 -31.53 8.68
N THR A 259 -11.57 -31.83 7.45
CA THR A 259 -10.41 -31.17 6.82
C THR A 259 -10.65 -29.67 6.63
N LEU A 260 -11.80 -29.28 6.09
CA LEU A 260 -12.17 -27.87 5.90
C LEU A 260 -12.30 -27.14 7.23
N ARG A 261 -12.87 -27.79 8.25
CA ARG A 261 -13.00 -27.25 9.60
C ARG A 261 -11.64 -26.99 10.24
N GLU A 262 -10.71 -27.94 10.16
CA GLU A 262 -9.35 -27.76 10.69
C GLU A 262 -8.59 -26.67 9.94
N LEU A 263 -8.76 -26.58 8.62
CA LEU A 263 -8.15 -25.53 7.81
C LEU A 263 -8.67 -24.14 8.22
N ALA A 264 -9.99 -23.99 8.40
CA ALA A 264 -10.62 -22.75 8.84
C ALA A 264 -10.19 -22.32 10.26
N ARG A 265 -9.83 -23.26 11.13
CA ARG A 265 -9.28 -22.96 12.48
C ARG A 265 -7.87 -22.40 12.42
N ARG A 266 -7.07 -22.82 11.43
CA ARG A 266 -5.67 -22.41 11.29
C ARG A 266 -5.53 -21.09 10.53
N GLU A 267 -6.37 -20.88 9.53
CA GLU A 267 -6.30 -19.74 8.62
C GLU A 267 -7.37 -18.69 8.95
N SER A 268 -6.93 -17.55 9.48
CA SER A 268 -7.85 -16.50 9.99
C SER A 268 -8.64 -15.76 8.89
N TYR A 269 -8.24 -15.91 7.63
CA TYR A 269 -8.91 -15.35 6.46
C TYR A 269 -9.71 -16.39 5.67
N LEU A 270 -9.98 -17.54 6.27
CA LEU A 270 -10.72 -18.60 5.62
C LEU A 270 -12.18 -18.63 6.09
N LEU A 271 -13.09 -18.55 5.14
CA LEU A 271 -14.53 -18.69 5.34
C LEU A 271 -14.95 -20.01 4.70
N ALA A 272 -15.49 -20.96 5.46
CA ALA A 272 -16.02 -22.21 4.92
C ALA A 272 -17.50 -22.34 5.24
N SER A 273 -18.36 -22.52 4.24
CA SER A 273 -19.81 -22.65 4.44
C SER A 273 -20.47 -23.48 3.35
N PRO A 274 -21.62 -24.14 3.63
CA PRO A 274 -22.36 -24.83 2.60
C PRO A 274 -23.02 -23.84 1.64
N VAL A 275 -23.05 -24.20 0.36
CA VAL A 275 -23.79 -23.49 -0.70
C VAL A 275 -24.48 -24.54 -1.57
N ASP A 276 -25.73 -24.29 -1.92
CA ASP A 276 -26.50 -25.18 -2.79
C ASP A 276 -26.11 -24.97 -4.28
N ASP A 277 -26.39 -25.96 -5.12
CA ASP A 277 -26.18 -25.90 -6.58
C ASP A 277 -24.74 -25.57 -7.03
N LEU A 278 -23.74 -25.98 -6.24
CA LEU A 278 -22.34 -25.78 -6.60
C LEU A 278 -21.93 -26.58 -7.85
N PRO A 279 -21.09 -26.01 -8.73
CA PRO A 279 -20.61 -26.70 -9.93
C PRO A 279 -19.57 -27.80 -9.65
N ALA A 280 -19.15 -27.98 -8.40
CA ALA A 280 -18.25 -29.03 -7.91
C ALA A 280 -18.50 -29.27 -6.40
N PRO A 281 -18.06 -30.41 -5.82
CA PRO A 281 -18.21 -30.68 -4.39
C PRO A 281 -17.65 -29.58 -3.48
N ILE A 282 -16.52 -28.99 -3.87
CA ILE A 282 -15.87 -27.87 -3.19
C ILE A 282 -15.49 -26.82 -4.23
N VAL A 283 -15.79 -25.56 -3.93
CA VAL A 283 -15.39 -24.41 -4.74
C VAL A 283 -14.75 -23.36 -3.84
N ALA A 284 -13.48 -23.06 -4.07
CA ALA A 284 -12.75 -22.00 -3.38
C ALA A 284 -12.80 -20.73 -4.23
N SER A 285 -13.36 -19.66 -3.69
CA SER A 285 -13.38 -18.33 -4.30
C SER A 285 -12.48 -17.38 -3.52
N ALA A 286 -11.72 -16.58 -4.27
CA ALA A 286 -11.11 -15.33 -3.81
C ALA A 286 -11.55 -14.22 -4.77
N TRP A 287 -11.26 -12.96 -4.46
CA TRP A 287 -11.63 -11.87 -5.37
C TRP A 287 -11.06 -12.10 -6.78
N GLU A 288 -11.94 -12.12 -7.79
CA GLU A 288 -11.65 -12.41 -9.21
C GLU A 288 -11.12 -13.83 -9.51
N GLN A 289 -11.07 -14.73 -8.54
CA GLN A 289 -10.40 -16.03 -8.65
C GLN A 289 -11.29 -17.17 -8.14
N GLN A 290 -11.32 -18.29 -8.87
CA GLN A 290 -12.06 -19.47 -8.42
C GLN A 290 -11.33 -20.77 -8.75
N LEU A 291 -11.34 -21.71 -7.82
CA LEU A 291 -10.83 -23.07 -7.99
C LEU A 291 -11.92 -24.08 -7.64
N ARG A 292 -12.11 -25.07 -8.53
CA ARG A 292 -13.05 -26.17 -8.34
C ARG A 292 -12.31 -27.44 -7.97
N LEU A 293 -12.81 -28.14 -6.95
CA LEU A 293 -12.17 -29.27 -6.30
C LEU A 293 -13.19 -30.38 -6.04
N ASN A 294 -12.73 -31.62 -6.07
CA ASN A 294 -13.57 -32.79 -5.80
C ASN A 294 -13.46 -33.30 -4.36
N VAL A 295 -12.33 -33.01 -3.68
CA VAL A 295 -12.00 -33.45 -2.32
C VAL A 295 -11.21 -32.36 -1.59
N ALA A 296 -11.32 -32.28 -0.27
CA ALA A 296 -10.68 -31.25 0.54
C ALA A 296 -9.16 -31.47 0.69
N THR A 297 -8.70 -32.71 0.50
CA THR A 297 -7.28 -33.09 0.59
C THR A 297 -6.49 -32.81 -0.70
N ASP A 298 -7.10 -32.21 -1.72
CA ASP A 298 -6.41 -31.81 -2.95
C ASP A 298 -5.42 -30.67 -2.63
N GLY A 299 -4.12 -30.89 -2.86
CA GLY A 299 -3.05 -29.95 -2.51
C GLY A 299 -3.23 -28.55 -3.11
N ARG A 300 -3.97 -28.44 -4.22
CA ARG A 300 -4.28 -27.16 -4.86
C ARG A 300 -5.15 -26.27 -3.98
N LEU A 301 -5.92 -26.83 -3.04
CA LEU A 301 -6.68 -26.04 -2.09
C LEU A 301 -5.76 -25.21 -1.19
N ILE A 302 -4.70 -25.84 -0.68
CA ILE A 302 -3.71 -25.15 0.17
C ILE A 302 -2.94 -24.12 -0.66
N GLU A 303 -2.53 -24.47 -1.88
CA GLU A 303 -1.88 -23.52 -2.80
C GLU A 303 -2.78 -22.29 -3.08
N PHE A 304 -4.10 -22.50 -3.22
CA PHE A 304 -5.07 -21.41 -3.40
C PHE A 304 -5.17 -20.53 -2.17
N VAL A 305 -5.26 -21.14 -0.98
CA VAL A 305 -5.34 -20.42 0.29
C VAL A 305 -4.07 -19.60 0.53
N GLU A 306 -2.90 -20.19 0.34
CA GLU A 306 -1.62 -19.49 0.47
C GLU A 306 -1.47 -18.33 -0.53
N ALA A 307 -2.02 -18.48 -1.73
CA ALA A 307 -1.98 -17.44 -2.76
C ALA A 307 -2.86 -16.23 -2.45
N PHE A 308 -4.02 -16.44 -1.81
CA PHE A 308 -5.09 -15.44 -1.74
C PHE A 308 -5.60 -15.05 -0.34
N ALA A 309 -5.28 -15.80 0.71
CA ALA A 309 -5.72 -15.49 2.06
C ALA A 309 -4.90 -14.34 2.66
N ALA A 310 -5.55 -13.29 3.17
CA ALA A 310 -4.98 -12.05 3.72
C ALA A 310 -4.14 -11.19 2.75
N GLN A 311 -3.74 -11.78 1.63
CA GLN A 311 -2.87 -11.22 0.60
C GLN A 311 -3.41 -11.60 -0.77
N GLY A 312 -3.26 -10.77 -1.79
CA GLY A 312 -3.75 -11.11 -3.13
C GLY A 312 -4.15 -9.88 -3.93
N GLN A 313 -4.98 -10.10 -4.95
CA GLN A 313 -5.50 -9.05 -5.85
C GLN A 313 -6.82 -8.44 -5.35
N ALA A 314 -7.25 -8.80 -4.14
CA ALA A 314 -8.46 -8.24 -3.54
C ALA A 314 -8.35 -6.72 -3.34
N PRO A 315 -9.42 -5.95 -3.56
CA PRO A 315 -9.40 -4.48 -3.51
C PRO A 315 -8.88 -3.91 -2.20
N GLU A 316 -9.22 -4.54 -1.07
CA GLU A 316 -8.89 -4.09 0.29
C GLU A 316 -8.17 -5.20 1.09
N ALA A 317 -7.29 -5.97 0.41
CA ALA A 317 -6.54 -7.07 1.02
C ALA A 317 -5.87 -6.66 2.35
N GLY A 318 -6.06 -7.48 3.38
CA GLY A 318 -5.58 -7.23 4.75
C GLY A 318 -6.57 -6.50 5.65
N GLY A 319 -7.76 -6.19 5.14
CA GLY A 319 -8.90 -5.75 5.95
C GLY A 319 -9.38 -6.85 6.92
N PRO A 320 -10.08 -6.51 8.02
CA PRO A 320 -10.50 -7.50 9.00
C PRO A 320 -11.54 -8.48 8.42
N CYS A 321 -11.34 -9.79 8.58
CA CYS A 321 -12.36 -10.80 8.32
C CYS A 321 -13.16 -11.18 9.60
N THR A 322 -13.23 -10.28 10.57
CA THR A 322 -13.92 -10.50 11.85
C THR A 322 -14.56 -9.21 12.34
N GLY A 323 -15.56 -9.31 13.24
CA GLY A 323 -16.29 -8.16 13.77
C GLY A 323 -17.53 -7.77 12.94
N GLY A 324 -17.94 -8.62 12.01
CA GLY A 324 -19.17 -8.48 11.22
C GLY A 324 -20.22 -9.54 11.55
N ALA A 325 -20.91 -10.02 10.52
CA ALA A 325 -22.03 -10.94 10.62
C ALA A 325 -21.59 -12.40 10.79
N GLY A 326 -22.48 -13.20 11.38
CA GLY A 326 -22.31 -14.65 11.57
C GLY A 326 -21.45 -15.05 12.76
N ASN A 327 -21.73 -16.24 13.29
CA ASN A 327 -20.93 -16.85 14.36
C ASN A 327 -20.40 -18.20 13.82
N PRO A 328 -19.13 -18.28 13.42
CA PRO A 328 -18.55 -19.53 12.97
C PRO A 328 -18.43 -20.51 14.16
N GLU A 329 -18.18 -21.78 13.86
CA GLU A 329 -17.77 -22.73 14.88
C GLU A 329 -16.49 -22.25 15.59
N PRO A 330 -16.43 -22.39 16.93
CA PRO A 330 -15.31 -21.92 17.74
C PRO A 330 -14.06 -22.74 17.50
#